data_AF-A0A6J4LSS4-F1
#
_entry.id   AF-A0A6J4LSS4-F1
#
_cell.length_a   1.000
_cell.length_b   1.000
_cell.length_c   1.000
_cell.angle_alpha   90.00
_cell.angle_beta   90.00
_cell.angle_gamma   90.00
#
_symmetry.space_group_name_H-M   'P 1'
#
loop_
_entity.id
_entity.type
_entity.pdbx_description
1 polymer ?
#
loop_
_entity_poly.entity_id
_entity_poly.type
_entity_poly.pdbx_seq_one_letter_code
_entity_poly.pdbx_strand_id
1 'polypeptide(L)'
;MDFLFSVHAPPPAVLVRTLVYNAVMSTPINVHEAKTHFSKLLERVALGEEIIIARAGEPVAKLSPLAPRKARTPGGAEGLRVPDSFFEPLPDDILDTFE
;
A
#
# COMPACT_ATOMS: atom_id res chain seq x y z
N MET A 1 -9.19 -38.51 9.93
CA MET A 1 -8.03 -38.25 10.82
C MET A 1 -6.83 -38.52 9.92
N ASP A 2 -6.13 -37.54 9.37
CA ASP A 2 -5.47 -36.43 10.06
C ASP A 2 -5.35 -35.18 9.18
N PHE A 3 -5.71 -34.02 9.74
CA PHE A 3 -5.41 -32.70 9.17
C PHE A 3 -4.04 -32.25 9.71
N LEU A 4 -3.00 -32.39 8.89
CA LEU A 4 -1.70 -31.75 9.15
C LEU A 4 -1.79 -30.26 8.78
N PHE A 5 -2.16 -29.41 9.75
CA PHE A 5 -1.94 -27.97 9.65
C PHE A 5 -0.44 -27.70 9.86
N SER A 6 0.28 -27.55 8.76
CA SER A 6 1.67 -27.09 8.73
C SER A 6 1.73 -25.65 9.24
N VAL A 7 2.31 -25.44 10.42
CA VAL A 7 2.62 -24.11 10.95
C VAL A 7 3.87 -23.60 10.24
N HIS A 8 3.68 -23.05 9.04
CA HIS A 8 4.73 -22.30 8.35
C HIS A 8 4.84 -20.92 8.98
N ALA A 9 5.90 -20.68 9.76
CA ALA A 9 6.20 -19.35 10.27
C ALA A 9 6.37 -18.38 9.08
N PRO A 10 5.67 -17.23 9.05
CA PRO A 10 5.75 -16.32 7.92
C PRO A 10 7.19 -15.80 7.77
N PRO A 11 7.65 -15.56 6.53
CA PRO A 11 9.02 -15.14 6.27
C PRO A 11 9.34 -13.86 7.05
N PRO A 12 10.57 -13.71 7.58
CA PRO A 12 10.94 -12.65 8.52
C PRO A 12 10.70 -11.23 7.96
N ALA A 13 10.73 -11.05 6.64
CA ALA A 13 10.40 -9.77 5.99
C ALA A 13 8.94 -9.33 6.20
N VAL A 14 7.99 -10.26 6.30
CA VAL A 14 6.58 -9.97 6.60
C VAL A 14 6.42 -9.56 8.06
N LEU A 15 7.14 -10.22 8.97
CA LEU A 15 7.16 -9.86 10.39
C LEU A 15 7.76 -8.48 10.63
N VAL A 16 8.87 -8.14 9.99
CA VAL A 16 9.47 -6.80 10.08
C VAL A 16 8.52 -5.74 9.52
N ARG A 17 7.88 -6.00 8.36
CA ARG A 17 6.88 -5.08 7.80
C ARG A 17 5.71 -4.88 8.78
N THR A 18 5.12 -5.95 9.31
CA THR A 18 3.99 -5.86 10.27
C THR A 18 4.39 -5.18 11.58
N LEU A 19 5.54 -5.51 12.16
CA LEU A 19 5.99 -4.96 13.44
C LEU A 19 6.42 -3.49 13.32
N VAL A 20 7.12 -3.11 12.25
CA VAL A 20 7.49 -1.71 12.00
C VAL A 20 6.25 -0.88 11.66
N TYR A 21 5.27 -1.43 10.92
CA TYR A 21 3.99 -0.75 10.65
C TYR A 21 3.18 -0.54 11.94
N ASN A 22 3.13 -1.54 12.83
CA ASN A 22 2.39 -1.45 14.10
C ASN A 22 3.08 -0.54 15.14
N ALA A 23 4.41 -0.39 15.10
CA ALA A 23 5.16 0.43 16.05
C ALA A 23 5.21 1.92 15.67
N VAL A 24 5.01 2.27 14.39
CA VAL A 24 5.08 3.65 13.89
C VAL A 24 3.68 4.30 13.74
N MET A 25 2.58 3.53 13.77
CA MET A 25 1.22 4.05 13.59
C MET A 25 0.31 3.88 14.80
N SER A 26 -0.63 4.82 14.90
CA SER A 26 -1.73 4.91 15.85
C SER A 26 -2.40 3.56 16.10
N THR A 27 -2.73 3.30 17.38
CA THR A 27 -3.36 2.06 17.84
C THR A 27 -4.55 1.67 16.93
N PRO A 28 -4.57 0.47 16.33
CA PRO A 28 -5.62 0.09 15.40
C PRO A 28 -7.01 0.13 16.04
N ILE A 29 -7.96 0.77 15.36
CA ILE A 29 -9.35 0.88 15.82
C ILE A 29 -10.17 -0.30 15.30
N ASN A 30 -10.96 -0.93 16.16
CA ASN A 30 -11.78 -2.06 15.73
C ASN A 30 -12.88 -1.61 14.74
N VAL A 31 -13.21 -2.45 13.76
CA VAL A 31 -14.33 -2.23 12.81
C VAL A 31 -15.63 -1.81 13.50
N HIS A 32 -15.94 -2.38 14.69
CA HIS A 32 -17.15 -2.03 15.42
C HIS A 32 -17.14 -0.56 15.90
N GLU A 33 -16.03 -0.13 16.49
CA GLU A 33 -15.84 1.25 16.93
C GLU A 33 -15.81 2.21 15.72
N ALA A 34 -15.15 1.79 14.65
CA ALA A 34 -15.06 2.56 13.42
C ALA A 34 -16.43 2.80 12.77
N LYS A 35 -17.31 1.80 12.76
CA LYS A 35 -18.68 1.95 12.24
C LYS A 35 -19.49 2.95 13.07
N THR A 36 -19.31 2.95 14.38
CA THR A 36 -20.04 3.84 15.31
C THR A 36 -19.54 5.28 15.21
N HIS A 37 -18.24 5.50 15.02
CA HIS A 37 -17.61 6.83 15.05
C HIS A 37 -17.06 7.28 13.69
N PHE A 38 -17.55 6.72 12.58
CA PHE A 38 -16.95 6.90 11.26
C PHE A 38 -16.79 8.37 10.86
N SER A 39 -17.81 9.20 11.08
CA SER A 39 -17.74 10.64 10.75
C SER A 39 -16.62 11.37 11.49
N LYS A 40 -16.42 11.08 12.79
CA LYS A 40 -15.33 11.67 13.59
C LYS A 40 -13.96 11.18 13.12
N LEU A 41 -13.86 9.93 12.68
CA LEU A 41 -12.63 9.41 12.07
C LEU A 41 -12.32 10.12 10.76
N LEU A 42 -13.33 10.44 9.94
CA LEU A 42 -13.14 11.22 8.71
C LEU A 42 -12.66 12.65 8.97
N GLU A 43 -13.14 13.30 10.03
CA GLU A 43 -12.63 14.64 10.42
C GLU A 43 -11.13 14.60 10.75
N ARG A 44 -10.71 13.60 11.53
CA ARG A 44 -9.30 13.36 11.86
C ARG A 44 -8.46 13.09 10.62
N VAL A 45 -8.97 12.26 9.72
CA VAL A 45 -8.34 11.94 8.44
C VAL A 45 -8.25 13.18 7.54
N ALA A 46 -9.26 14.04 7.53
CA ALA A 46 -9.24 15.30 6.77
C ALA A 46 -8.16 16.26 7.30
N LEU A 47 -7.80 16.18 8.58
CA LEU A 47 -6.70 16.94 9.20
C LEU A 47 -5.31 16.35 8.91
N GLY A 48 -5.23 15.24 8.18
CA GLY A 48 -3.96 14.62 7.79
C GLY A 48 -3.63 13.31 8.52
N GLU A 49 -4.49 12.84 9.43
CA GLU A 49 -4.22 11.61 10.18
C GLU A 49 -4.42 10.35 9.33
N GLU A 50 -3.53 9.36 9.51
CA GLU A 50 -3.76 7.99 9.04
C GLU A 50 -4.27 7.11 10.18
N ILE A 51 -5.33 6.35 9.91
CA ILE A 51 -6.01 5.52 10.90
C ILE A 51 -6.12 4.09 10.38
N ILE A 52 -5.59 3.14 11.15
CA ILE A 52 -5.71 1.71 10.84
C ILE A 52 -6.99 1.14 11.43
N ILE A 53 -7.75 0.41 10.61
CA ILE A 53 -8.95 -0.31 11.01
C ILE A 53 -8.60 -1.80 11.12
N ALA A 54 -8.92 -2.40 12.26
CA ALA A 54 -8.67 -3.81 12.55
C ALA A 54 -9.96 -4.61 12.77
N ARG A 55 -9.97 -5.88 12.39
CA ARG A 55 -11.02 -6.85 12.68
C ARG A 55 -10.41 -7.96 13.53
N ALA A 56 -10.94 -8.16 14.75
CA ALA A 56 -10.43 -9.15 15.69
C ALA A 56 -8.91 -9.03 15.99
N GLY A 57 -8.40 -7.79 16.05
CA GLY A 57 -6.97 -7.51 16.29
C GLY A 57 -6.11 -7.47 15.02
N GLU A 58 -6.62 -7.99 13.90
CA GLU A 58 -5.90 -8.00 12.62
C GLU A 58 -6.22 -6.75 11.80
N PRO A 59 -5.21 -5.96 11.36
CA PRO A 59 -5.41 -4.83 10.45
C PRO A 59 -6.05 -5.27 9.12
N VAL A 60 -7.13 -4.62 8.72
CA VAL A 60 -7.88 -4.95 7.48
C VAL A 60 -8.03 -3.77 6.51
N ALA A 61 -7.91 -2.53 6.99
CA ALA A 61 -8.02 -1.35 6.16
C ALA A 61 -7.26 -0.16 6.76
N LYS A 62 -7.01 0.85 5.94
CA LYS A 62 -6.46 2.15 6.35
C LYS A 62 -7.37 3.27 5.84
N LEU A 63 -7.72 4.19 6.72
CA LEU A 63 -8.26 5.49 6.34
C LEU A 63 -7.09 6.46 6.24
N SER A 64 -6.95 7.13 5.10
CA SER A 64 -5.91 8.11 4.87
C SER A 64 -6.50 9.33 4.17
N PRO A 65 -5.91 10.52 4.34
CA PRO A 65 -6.34 11.70 3.63
C PRO A 65 -6.25 11.44 2.13
N LEU A 66 -7.24 11.89 1.37
CA LEU A 66 -7.10 11.92 -0.08
C LEU A 66 -6.11 13.03 -0.43
N ALA A 67 -4.94 12.66 -0.96
CA ALA A 67 -4.05 13.65 -1.55
C ALA A 67 -4.83 14.39 -2.65
N PRO A 68 -4.82 15.73 -2.68
CA PRO A 68 -5.40 16.45 -3.81
C PRO A 68 -4.72 15.91 -5.05
N ARG A 69 -5.52 15.39 -6.00
CA ARG A 69 -5.00 14.86 -7.27
C ARG A 69 -4.31 16.02 -7.95
N LYS A 70 -2.98 16.10 -7.81
CA LYS A 70 -2.19 17.15 -8.45
C LYS A 70 -2.51 17.05 -9.93
N ALA A 71 -3.04 18.12 -10.51
CA ALA A 71 -3.24 18.16 -11.95
C ALA A 71 -1.90 17.80 -12.57
N ARG A 72 -1.89 16.78 -13.45
CA ARG A 72 -0.66 16.40 -14.14
C ARG A 72 -0.20 17.65 -14.91
N THR A 73 1.03 18.08 -14.69
CA THR A 73 1.66 19.11 -15.51
C THR A 73 2.26 18.41 -16.72
N PRO A 74 1.75 18.63 -17.95
CA PRO A 74 2.41 18.15 -19.16
C PRO A 74 3.80 18.78 -19.31
N GLY A 75 4.67 18.17 -20.12
CA GLY A 75 6.00 18.74 -20.41
C GLY A 75 7.12 18.37 -19.43
N GLY A 76 6.90 17.40 -18.52
CA GLY A 76 7.97 16.92 -17.63
C GLY A 76 9.17 16.24 -18.31
N ALA A 77 9.13 16.07 -19.63
CA ALA A 77 10.22 15.56 -20.46
C ALA A 77 10.86 16.67 -21.31
N GLU A 78 10.60 17.95 -21.03
CA GLU A 78 11.27 19.08 -21.70
C GLU A 78 12.79 18.94 -21.54
N GLY A 79 13.51 18.99 -22.66
CA GLY A 79 14.96 18.84 -22.70
C GLY A 79 15.48 17.40 -22.61
N LEU A 80 14.62 16.40 -22.43
CA LEU A 80 15.02 15.00 -22.50
C LEU A 80 15.38 14.65 -23.95
N ARG A 81 16.62 14.20 -24.18
CA ARG A 81 17.03 13.64 -25.48
C ARG A 81 16.75 12.15 -25.48
N VAL A 82 15.93 11.72 -26.43
CA VAL A 82 15.69 10.31 -26.70
C VAL A 82 16.83 9.81 -27.60
N PRO A 83 17.60 8.78 -27.19
CA PRO A 83 18.63 8.19 -28.04
C PRO A 83 17.99 7.40 -29.19
N ASP A 84 18.68 7.29 -30.32
CA ASP A 84 18.15 6.55 -31.49
C ASP A 84 17.86 5.08 -31.17
N SER A 85 18.64 4.48 -30.26
CA SER A 85 18.43 3.10 -29.78
C SER A 85 17.09 2.89 -29.07
N PHE A 86 16.41 3.96 -28.63
CA PHE A 86 15.06 3.86 -28.07
C PHE A 86 14.04 3.35 -29.10
N PHE A 87 14.29 3.60 -30.38
CA PHE A 87 13.43 3.19 -31.49
C PHE A 87 13.84 1.84 -32.09
N GLU A 88 14.92 1.23 -31.60
CA GLU A 88 15.34 -0.11 -32.00
C GLU A 88 14.42 -1.18 -31.37
N PRO A 89 14.29 -2.36 -32.00
CA PRO A 89 13.57 -3.49 -31.39
C PRO A 89 14.10 -3.82 -30.00
N LEU A 90 13.19 -4.21 -29.11
CA LEU A 90 13.56 -4.68 -27.79
C LEU A 90 14.35 -6.00 -27.92
N PRO A 91 15.41 -6.22 -27.12
CA PRO A 91 16.16 -7.48 -27.13
C PRO A 91 15.28 -8.71 -26.89
N ASP A 92 15.61 -9.82 -27.57
CA ASP A 92 14.83 -11.06 -27.55
C ASP A 92 14.66 -11.62 -26.12
N ASP A 93 15.70 -11.53 -25.29
CA ASP A 93 15.67 -11.98 -23.89
C ASP A 93 14.69 -11.20 -23.00
N ILE A 94 14.40 -9.94 -23.36
CA ILE A 94 13.39 -9.13 -22.67
C ILE A 94 12.01 -9.44 -23.24
N LEU A 95 11.87 -9.60 -24.56
CA LEU A 95 10.60 -9.95 -25.21
C LEU A 95 10.02 -11.25 -24.64
N ASP A 96 10.87 -12.26 -24.43
CA ASP A 96 10.50 -13.56 -23.88
C ASP A 96 9.89 -13.49 -22.46
N THR A 97 10.10 -12.38 -21.73
CA THR A 97 9.54 -12.20 -20.36
C THR A 97 8.08 -11.73 -20.35
N PHE A 98 7.51 -11.36 -21.51
CA PHE A 98 6.13 -10.87 -21.62
C PHE A 98 5.11 -11.95 -22.07
N GLU A 99 5.56 -13.18 -22.37
CA GLU A 99 4.72 -14.37 -22.65
C GLU A 99 4.63 -15.32 -21.45
#